data_AF-A0A6J0XWV8-F1
#
_entry.id   AF-A0A6J0XWV8-F1
#
_cell.length_a   1.000
_cell.length_b   1.000
_cell.length_c   1.000
_cell.angle_alpha   90.00
_cell.angle_beta   90.00
_cell.angle_gamma   90.00
#
_symmetry.space_group_name_H-M   'P 1'
#
loop_
_entity.id
_entity.type
_entity.pdbx_description
1 polymer ?
#
loop_
_entity_poly.entity_id
_entity_poly.type
_entity_poly.pdbx_seq_one_letter_code
_entity_poly.pdbx_strand_id
1 'polypeptide(L)'
;MTPRHCILAVLAAVCILLLLCSHGAPVSPTGPQLLLCQSQERCGDKFYDPRQDCCYDDAVVPLGRTQKCGNCTFRVCFEQCCPWLVNRPRESFVVKVKGHSCYSAPSSDDRVCSRSTI
;
A
#
# COMPACT_ATOMS: atom_id res chain seq x y z
N MET A 1 59.78 4.13 2.93
CA MET A 1 58.99 2.89 3.06
C MET A 1 57.55 3.25 3.43
N THR A 2 56.76 3.69 2.46
CA THR A 2 55.38 4.17 2.67
C THR A 2 54.39 3.87 1.52
N PRO A 3 54.71 3.15 0.41
CA PRO A 3 53.72 2.96 -0.65
C PRO A 3 52.72 1.83 -0.33
N ARG A 4 53.12 0.80 0.43
CA ARG A 4 52.31 -0.40 0.69
C ARG A 4 51.15 -0.17 1.66
N HIS A 5 51.35 0.68 2.67
CA HIS A 5 50.31 1.00 3.66
C HIS A 5 49.17 1.82 3.06
N CYS A 6 49.49 2.75 2.15
CA CYS A 6 48.48 3.54 1.44
C CYS A 6 47.63 2.67 0.51
N ILE A 7 48.24 1.70 -0.18
CA ILE A 7 47.52 0.78 -1.07
C ILE A 7 46.54 -0.10 -0.27
N LEU A 8 46.97 -0.62 0.89
CA LEU A 8 46.11 -1.43 1.76
C LEU A 8 44.93 -0.63 2.33
N ALA A 9 45.14 0.64 2.71
CA ALA A 9 44.09 1.51 3.20
C ALA A 9 43.03 1.84 2.13
N VAL A 10 43.48 2.10 0.89
CA VAL A 10 42.59 2.36 -0.24
C VAL A 10 41.76 1.12 -0.58
N LEU A 11 42.37 -0.07 -0.59
CA LEU A 11 41.66 -1.32 -0.83
C LEU A 11 40.60 -1.60 0.24
N ALA A 12 40.91 -1.38 1.51
CA ALA A 12 39.96 -1.57 2.61
C ALA A 12 38.76 -0.62 2.50
N ALA A 13 38.99 0.66 2.17
CA ALA A 13 37.93 1.65 1.98
C ALA A 13 37.00 1.27 0.81
N VAL A 14 37.57 0.79 -0.30
CA VAL A 14 36.79 0.32 -1.47
C VAL A 14 35.94 -0.90 -1.11
N CYS A 15 36.49 -1.87 -0.37
CA CYS A 15 35.74 -3.05 0.08
C CYS A 15 34.57 -2.67 1.00
N ILE A 16 34.78 -1.73 1.93
CA ILE A 16 33.73 -1.23 2.81
C ILE A 16 32.64 -0.52 1.99
N LEU A 17 33.02 0.33 1.03
CA LEU A 17 32.06 1.00 0.13
C LEU A 17 31.20 -0.01 -0.66
N LEU A 18 31.83 -1.06 -1.20
CA LEU A 18 31.15 -2.12 -1.94
C LEU A 18 30.18 -2.93 -1.06
N LEU A 19 30.56 -3.20 0.20
CA LEU A 19 29.70 -3.87 1.18
C LEU A 19 28.49 -2.99 1.55
N LEU A 20 28.70 -1.69 1.81
CA LEU A 20 27.57 -0.79 2.09
C LEU A 20 26.64 -0.62 0.88
N CYS A 21 27.17 -0.62 -0.34
CA CYS A 21 26.38 -0.53 -1.57
C CYS A 21 25.61 -1.82 -1.90
N SER A 22 26.00 -2.98 -1.38
CA SER A 22 25.30 -4.25 -1.62
C SER A 22 24.15 -4.51 -0.64
N HIS A 23 24.07 -3.77 0.47
CA HIS A 23 22.93 -3.79 1.40
C HIS A 23 21.76 -2.89 0.99
N GLY A 24 21.83 -2.24 -0.18
CA GLY A 24 20.87 -1.24 -0.63
C GLY A 24 20.13 -1.63 -1.91
N ALA A 25 19.36 -2.71 -1.88
CA ALA A 25 18.28 -2.89 -2.84
C ALA A 25 17.01 -3.30 -2.08
N PRO A 26 16.10 -2.36 -1.74
CA PRO A 26 14.73 -2.76 -1.48
C PRO A 26 14.22 -3.32 -2.81
N VAL A 27 14.11 -4.64 -2.88
CA VAL A 27 13.39 -5.30 -3.96
C VAL A 27 11.95 -4.82 -3.89
N SER A 28 11.64 -3.75 -4.63
CA SER A 28 10.26 -3.35 -4.85
C SER A 28 9.60 -4.50 -5.62
N PRO A 29 8.53 -5.14 -5.09
CA PRO A 29 7.88 -6.22 -5.80
C PRO A 29 7.10 -5.61 -6.97
N THR A 30 7.70 -5.63 -8.14
CA THR A 30 7.05 -5.34 -9.42
C THR A 30 6.20 -6.56 -9.81
N GLY A 31 5.00 -6.64 -9.24
CA GLY A 31 3.97 -7.63 -9.56
C GLY A 31 2.58 -7.04 -9.27
N PRO A 32 1.53 -7.49 -9.97
CA PRO A 32 0.18 -6.93 -9.80
C PRO A 32 -0.19 -6.99 -8.33
N GLN A 33 -0.80 -5.91 -7.84
CA GLN A 33 -1.11 -5.61 -6.44
C GLN A 33 -2.08 -6.63 -5.80
N LEU A 34 -1.72 -7.90 -5.78
CA LEU A 34 -2.29 -8.96 -4.97
C LEU A 34 -1.79 -8.73 -3.53
N LEU A 35 -2.43 -7.73 -2.91
CA LEU A 35 -2.90 -7.69 -1.53
C LEU A 35 -2.56 -8.95 -0.70
N LEU A 36 -2.12 -8.88 0.56
CA LEU A 36 -1.79 -7.75 1.45
C LEU A 36 -1.17 -8.31 2.75
N CYS A 37 -0.59 -9.51 2.71
CA CYS A 37 -0.05 -10.22 3.89
C CYS A 37 1.45 -10.46 3.76
N GLN A 38 2.20 -9.55 3.13
CA GLN A 38 3.60 -9.48 3.50
C GLN A 38 3.60 -9.22 5.00
N SER A 39 4.33 -10.02 5.79
CA SER A 39 4.40 -9.90 7.26
C SER A 39 5.13 -8.60 7.63
N GLN A 40 4.53 -7.47 7.29
CA GLN A 40 4.88 -6.21 7.85
C GLN A 40 4.27 -6.27 9.23
N GLU A 41 5.08 -6.66 10.21
CA GLU A 41 4.61 -6.76 11.60
C GLU A 41 4.22 -5.39 12.15
N ARG A 42 4.39 -4.31 11.38
CA ARG A 42 4.09 -2.93 11.76
C ARG A 42 3.18 -2.23 10.76
N CYS A 43 2.19 -1.52 11.29
CA CYS A 43 1.33 -0.57 10.60
C CYS A 43 1.54 0.79 11.28
N GLY A 44 2.16 1.74 10.59
CA GLY A 44 2.77 2.90 11.22
C GLY A 44 3.73 2.48 12.34
N ASP A 45 3.48 2.95 13.56
CA ASP A 45 4.28 2.64 14.76
C ASP A 45 3.78 1.43 15.56
N LYS A 46 2.65 0.81 15.15
CA LYS A 46 2.00 -0.27 15.91
C LYS A 46 2.32 -1.63 15.35
N PHE A 47 2.53 -2.59 16.24
CA PHE A 47 2.53 -3.98 15.85
C PHE A 47 1.10 -4.51 15.62
N TYR A 48 0.92 -5.40 14.66
CA TYR A 48 -0.38 -6.06 14.41
C TYR A 48 -0.20 -7.49 13.92
N ASP A 49 -1.23 -8.32 14.07
CA ASP A 49 -1.27 -9.68 13.52
C ASP A 49 -1.94 -9.65 12.14
N PRO A 50 -1.19 -9.87 11.03
CA PRO A 50 -1.77 -9.89 9.69
C PRO A 50 -2.78 -11.01 9.45
N ARG A 51 -2.89 -11.98 10.36
CA ARG A 51 -3.90 -13.05 10.30
C ARG A 51 -5.24 -12.64 10.87
N GLN A 52 -5.30 -11.55 11.63
CA GLN A 52 -6.53 -11.05 12.26
C GLN A 52 -6.90 -9.64 11.77
N ASP A 53 -5.89 -8.82 11.50
CA ASP A 53 -6.03 -7.42 11.15
C ASP A 53 -5.28 -7.07 9.86
N CYS A 54 -5.63 -5.93 9.26
CA CYS A 54 -4.95 -5.34 8.13
C CYS A 54 -4.56 -3.88 8.42
N CYS A 55 -3.54 -3.39 7.71
CA CYS A 55 -3.13 -2.00 7.79
C CYS A 55 -3.89 -1.13 6.77
N TYR A 56 -4.56 -0.08 7.26
CA TYR A 56 -5.26 0.90 6.46
C TYR A 56 -5.01 2.30 7.01
N ASP A 57 -4.36 3.17 6.22
CA ASP A 57 -4.05 4.56 6.61
C ASP A 57 -3.30 4.64 7.95
N ASP A 58 -2.26 3.81 8.09
CA ASP A 58 -1.47 3.61 9.33
C ASP A 58 -2.29 3.21 10.57
N ALA A 59 -3.55 2.80 10.38
CA ALA A 59 -4.41 2.24 11.40
C ALA A 59 -4.62 0.74 11.20
N VAL A 60 -4.58 0.00 12.31
CA VAL A 60 -4.90 -1.42 12.36
C VAL A 60 -6.42 -1.59 12.39
N VAL A 61 -6.96 -2.33 11.42
CA VAL A 61 -8.39 -2.65 11.33
C VAL A 61 -8.61 -4.15 11.15
N PRO A 62 -9.69 -4.73 11.68
CA PRO A 62 -9.98 -6.16 11.48
C PRO A 62 -10.08 -6.53 10.00
N LEU A 63 -9.54 -7.69 9.61
CA LEU A 63 -9.47 -8.17 8.21
C LEU A 63 -10.80 -8.12 7.45
N GLY A 64 -11.91 -8.31 8.18
CA GLY A 64 -13.26 -8.35 7.63
C GLY A 64 -14.10 -7.12 7.91
N ARG A 65 -13.52 -6.01 8.42
CA ARG A 65 -14.31 -4.84 8.83
C ARG A 65 -15.03 -4.25 7.63
N THR A 66 -16.32 -3.99 7.81
CA THR A 66 -17.17 -3.34 6.84
C THR A 66 -17.47 -1.89 7.22
N GLN A 67 -17.57 -1.03 6.21
CA GLN A 67 -17.96 0.38 6.35
C GLN A 67 -19.04 0.73 5.33
N LYS A 68 -19.82 1.78 5.62
CA LYS A 68 -20.86 2.27 4.70
C LYS A 68 -20.30 3.36 3.80
N CYS A 69 -20.62 3.29 2.51
CA CYS A 69 -20.42 4.37 1.55
C CYS A 69 -21.72 4.58 0.77
N GLY A 70 -22.43 5.68 1.03
CA GLY A 70 -23.83 5.82 0.56
C GLY A 70 -24.71 4.68 1.07
N ASN A 71 -25.46 4.02 0.18
CA ASN A 71 -26.34 2.89 0.48
C ASN A 71 -25.67 1.51 0.32
N CYS A 72 -24.36 1.46 0.05
CA CYS A 72 -23.63 0.20 -0.05
C CYS A 72 -22.69 0.02 1.15
N THR A 73 -22.33 -1.23 1.43
CA THR A 73 -21.34 -1.59 2.43
C THR A 73 -20.14 -2.22 1.72
N PHE A 74 -18.92 -1.83 2.09
CA PHE A 74 -17.68 -2.33 1.49
C PHE A 74 -16.72 -2.86 2.55
N ARG A 75 -15.80 -3.76 2.16
CA ARG A 75 -14.76 -4.35 3.02
C ARG A 75 -13.50 -3.51 2.99
N VAL A 76 -13.11 -2.98 4.15
CA VAL A 76 -12.02 -1.99 4.29
C VAL A 76 -10.66 -2.52 3.80
N CYS A 77 -10.39 -3.83 3.97
CA CYS A 77 -9.09 -4.40 3.59
C CYS A 77 -8.95 -4.68 2.09
N PHE A 78 -10.06 -4.78 1.36
CA PHE A 78 -10.08 -5.24 -0.03
C PHE A 78 -10.64 -4.21 -1.01
N GLU A 79 -11.40 -3.23 -0.53
CA GLU A 79 -12.16 -2.29 -1.35
C GLU A 79 -11.96 -0.85 -0.86
N GLN A 80 -12.04 0.12 -1.78
CA GLN A 80 -11.92 1.54 -1.52
C GLN A 80 -13.08 2.31 -2.17
N CYS A 81 -13.63 3.30 -1.46
CA CYS A 81 -14.66 4.18 -1.99
C CYS A 81 -14.05 5.43 -2.65
N CYS A 82 -14.51 5.74 -3.87
CA CYS A 82 -14.07 6.86 -4.71
C CYS A 82 -15.24 7.81 -5.00
N PRO A 83 -15.04 9.14 -4.91
CA PRO A 83 -16.04 10.11 -5.35
C PRO A 83 -16.18 10.10 -6.89
N TRP A 84 -17.40 10.01 -7.41
CA TRP A 84 -17.65 10.06 -8.86
C TRP A 84 -17.91 11.50 -9.32
N LEU A 85 -16.92 12.13 -9.97
CA LEU A 85 -16.96 13.56 -10.33
C LEU A 85 -17.63 13.88 -11.67
N VAL A 86 -18.40 12.96 -12.27
CA VAL A 86 -18.99 13.20 -13.60
C VAL A 86 -20.23 14.10 -13.50
N ASN A 87 -19.99 15.41 -13.46
CA ASN A 87 -20.83 16.50 -13.96
C ASN A 87 -22.33 16.55 -13.56
N ARG A 88 -22.75 16.16 -12.34
CA ARG A 88 -24.03 16.59 -11.72
C ARG A 88 -24.05 16.42 -10.18
N PRO A 89 -24.91 17.15 -9.44
CA PRO A 89 -24.85 17.32 -7.97
C PRO A 89 -25.32 16.10 -7.16
N ARG A 90 -25.40 14.91 -7.77
CA ARG A 90 -25.68 13.67 -7.05
C ARG A 90 -24.36 13.01 -6.73
N GLU A 91 -23.95 13.12 -5.47
CA GLU A 91 -22.83 12.40 -4.88
C GLU A 91 -23.10 10.87 -4.92
N SER A 92 -23.01 10.28 -6.10
CA SER A 92 -22.85 8.84 -6.24
C SER A 92 -21.38 8.51 -6.00
N PHE A 93 -21.14 7.48 -5.22
CA PHE A 93 -19.79 6.98 -4.98
C PHE A 93 -19.60 5.67 -5.75
N VAL A 94 -18.36 5.36 -6.12
CA VAL A 94 -18.00 4.04 -6.66
C VAL A 94 -17.07 3.34 -5.69
N VAL A 95 -17.35 2.08 -5.44
CA VAL A 95 -16.45 1.19 -4.70
C VAL A 95 -15.63 0.40 -5.72
N LYS A 96 -14.30 0.51 -5.61
CA LYS A 96 -13.31 -0.22 -6.40
C LYS A 96 -12.51 -1.17 -5.51
N VAL A 97 -11.86 -2.17 -6.09
CA VAL A 97 -10.85 -2.98 -5.39
C VAL A 97 -9.67 -2.10 -4.99
N LYS A 98 -9.16 -2.28 -3.77
CA LYS A 98 -8.01 -1.53 -3.25
C LYS A 98 -6.81 -1.74 -4.17
N GLY A 99 -6.14 -0.65 -4.53
CA GLY A 99 -5.04 -0.67 -5.51
C GLY A 99 -5.45 -0.31 -6.94
N HIS A 100 -6.76 -0.27 -7.24
CA HIS A 100 -7.25 0.34 -8.47
C HIS A 100 -7.35 1.86 -8.35
N SER A 101 -7.01 2.55 -9.43
CA SER A 101 -7.13 4.02 -9.51
C SER A 101 -8.60 4.44 -9.55
N CYS A 102 -8.98 5.45 -8.76
CA CYS A 102 -10.30 6.07 -8.84
C CYS A 102 -10.57 6.75 -10.20
N TYR A 103 -9.52 7.03 -10.99
CA TYR A 103 -9.62 7.66 -12.30
C TYR A 103 -9.68 6.65 -13.46
N SER A 104 -9.57 5.35 -13.18
CA SER A 104 -9.70 4.33 -14.22
C SER A 104 -11.14 4.23 -14.71
N ALA A 105 -11.30 3.83 -15.97
CA ALA A 105 -12.61 3.54 -16.53
C ALA A 105 -13.36 2.50 -15.67
N PRO A 106 -14.71 2.53 -15.64
CA PRO A 106 -15.50 1.53 -14.93
C PRO A 106 -15.10 0.10 -15.35
N SER A 107 -14.91 -0.79 -14.38
CA SER A 107 -14.74 -2.22 -14.61
C SER A 107 -16.00 -2.99 -14.22
N SER A 108 -16.06 -4.29 -14.56
CA SER A 108 -17.13 -5.18 -14.12
C SER A 108 -17.19 -5.39 -12.61
N ASP A 109 -16.09 -5.12 -11.89
CA ASP A 109 -16.00 -5.31 -10.44
C ASP A 109 -16.42 -4.06 -9.65
N ASP A 110 -16.59 -2.93 -10.35
CA ASP A 110 -16.96 -1.67 -9.72
C ASP A 110 -18.43 -1.68 -9.28
N ARG A 111 -18.68 -1.23 -8.05
CA ARG A 111 -20.05 -1.12 -7.51
C ARG A 111 -20.42 0.34 -7.35
N VAL A 112 -21.55 0.74 -7.93
CA VAL A 112 -22.09 2.11 -7.78
C VAL A 112 -22.95 2.18 -6.53
N CYS A 113 -22.69 3.19 -5.71
CA CYS A 113 -23.37 3.45 -4.46
C CYS A 113 -24.15 4.76 -4.56
N SER A 114 -25.43 4.71 -4.19
CA SER A 114 -26.31 5.87 -4.16
C SER A 114 -26.33 6.47 -2.74
N ARG A 115 -26.23 7.80 -2.63
CA ARG A 115 -26.52 8.47 -1.34
C ARG A 115 -28.03 8.46 -1.14
N SER A 116 -28.52 7.67 -0.19
CA SER A 116 -29.91 7.77 0.26
C SER A 116 -30.06 9.13 0.95
N THR A 117 -30.77 10.07 0.33
CA THR A 117 -31.34 11.21 1.05
C THR A 117 -32.46 10.67 1.91
N ILE A 118 -32.22 10.59 3.22
CA ILE A 118 -33.28 10.52 4.22
C ILE A 118 -33.75 11.95 4.47
#